data_AF-A0A2W4WIV6-F1
#
_entry.id   AF-A0A2W4WIV6-F1
#
_cell.length_a   1.000
_cell.length_b   1.000
_cell.length_c   1.000
_cell.angle_alpha   90.00
_cell.angle_beta   90.00
_cell.angle_gamma   90.00
#
_symmetry.space_group_name_H-M   'P 1'
#
loop_
_entity.id
_entity.type
_entity.pdbx_description
1 polymer ?
#
loop_
_entity_poly.entity_id
_entity_poly.type
_entity_poly.pdbx_seq_one_letter_code
_entity_poly.pdbx_strand_id
1 'polypeptide(L)'
;ASNRASNRASNRASNRASDQTSARITVQVHPLGISPYLPDGLKLSIFDEQGSALFPPATSRAIDNYLQFQLAGQPEERFSVRISIAEAAFEEQFVI
;
A
#
# COMPACT_ATOMS: atom_id res chain seq x y z
N ALA A 1 -40.27 -31.12 11.95
CA ALA A 1 -38.91 -30.63 12.25
C ALA A 1 -38.05 -30.74 10.98
N SER A 2 -37.94 -29.69 10.15
CA SER A 2 -37.09 -29.77 8.93
C SER A 2 -36.47 -28.45 8.44
N ASN A 3 -36.82 -27.28 8.99
CA ASN A 3 -36.30 -26.00 8.45
C ASN A 3 -35.06 -25.42 9.18
N ARG A 4 -34.59 -26.04 10.29
CA ARG A 4 -33.43 -25.53 11.04
C ARG A 4 -32.08 -25.99 10.48
N ALA A 5 -32.01 -27.14 9.82
CA ALA A 5 -30.75 -27.68 9.29
C ALA A 5 -30.31 -26.95 8.00
N SER A 6 -31.26 -26.67 7.10
CA SER A 6 -30.99 -26.04 5.80
C SER A 6 -30.57 -24.58 5.91
N ASN A 7 -31.12 -23.81 6.87
CA ASN A 7 -30.69 -22.43 7.12
C ASN A 7 -29.31 -22.34 7.76
N ARG A 8 -28.91 -23.35 8.56
CA ARG A 8 -27.61 -23.37 9.23
C ARG A 8 -26.48 -23.74 8.28
N ALA A 9 -26.74 -24.60 7.29
CA ALA A 9 -25.78 -24.90 6.23
C ALA A 9 -25.59 -23.72 5.26
N SER A 10 -26.69 -23.04 4.91
CA SER A 10 -26.67 -21.87 4.02
C SER A 10 -25.95 -20.68 4.66
N ASN A 11 -26.21 -20.37 5.94
CA ASN A 11 -25.47 -19.31 6.65
C ASN A 11 -23.99 -19.66 6.90
N ARG A 12 -23.60 -20.94 6.93
CA ARG A 12 -22.21 -21.35 7.11
C ARG A 12 -21.42 -21.35 5.80
N ALA A 13 -22.09 -21.50 4.66
CA ALA A 13 -21.50 -21.32 3.34
C ALA A 13 -21.32 -19.82 3.01
N SER A 14 -22.28 -18.97 3.38
CA SER A 14 -22.19 -17.51 3.20
C SER A 14 -21.13 -16.85 4.08
N ASN A 15 -20.74 -17.47 5.20
CA ASN A 15 -19.67 -16.98 6.09
C ASN A 15 -18.26 -17.49 5.72
N ARG A 16 -18.11 -18.25 4.64
CA ARG A 16 -16.81 -18.76 4.14
C ARG A 16 -16.33 -18.09 2.86
N ALA A 17 -17.17 -17.24 2.25
CA ALA A 17 -16.70 -16.33 1.21
C ALA A 17 -15.95 -15.18 1.90
N SER A 18 -14.68 -15.01 1.54
CA SER A 18 -13.74 -13.95 1.95
C SER A 18 -13.16 -14.01 3.38
N ASP A 19 -12.47 -15.10 3.73
CA ASP A 19 -11.27 -14.99 4.59
C ASP A 19 -10.07 -14.55 3.73
N GLN A 20 -10.28 -13.51 2.90
CA GLN A 20 -9.19 -12.90 2.16
C GLN A 20 -8.46 -11.99 3.15
N THR A 21 -7.41 -12.54 3.74
CA THR A 21 -6.62 -11.85 4.76
C THR A 21 -5.85 -10.74 4.06
N SER A 22 -6.30 -9.49 4.24
CA SER A 22 -5.60 -8.33 3.69
C SER A 22 -4.18 -8.25 4.26
N ALA A 23 -3.18 -8.07 3.40
CA ALA A 23 -1.82 -7.80 3.84
C ALA A 23 -1.69 -6.33 4.28
N ARG A 24 -0.96 -6.07 5.37
CA ARG A 24 -0.53 -4.72 5.72
C ARG A 24 0.86 -4.48 5.17
N ILE A 25 1.01 -3.44 4.35
CA ILE A 25 2.25 -3.07 3.70
C ILE A 25 2.75 -1.76 4.29
N THR A 26 4.06 -1.69 4.54
CA THR A 26 4.76 -0.46 4.91
C THR A 26 5.80 -0.18 3.84
N VAL A 27 5.69 0.98 3.21
CA VAL A 27 6.66 1.46 2.22
C VAL A 27 7.46 2.59 2.86
N GLN A 28 8.79 2.48 2.83
CA GLN A 28 9.69 3.48 3.40
C GLN A 28 10.77 3.88 2.40
N VAL A 29 11.12 5.16 2.42
CA VAL A 29 12.30 5.69 1.73
C VAL A 29 13.29 6.16 2.78
N HIS A 30 14.52 5.64 2.72
CA HIS A 30 15.62 5.99 3.62
C HIS A 30 16.78 6.61 2.82
N PRO A 31 17.58 7.49 3.44
CA PRO A 31 18.76 8.06 2.79
C PRO A 31 19.86 7.02 2.59
N LEU A 32 20.63 7.18 1.51
CA LEU A 32 21.75 6.30 1.18
C LEU A 32 23.07 6.90 1.69
N GLY A 33 23.41 6.59 2.93
CA GLY A 33 24.76 6.59 3.51
C GLY A 33 25.48 7.91 3.76
N ILE A 34 25.39 8.90 2.86
CA ILE A 34 26.21 10.13 2.95
C ILE A 34 25.62 11.14 3.95
N SER A 35 24.30 11.16 4.06
CA SER A 35 23.54 12.03 4.97
C SER A 35 22.57 11.16 5.77
N PRO A 36 22.32 11.47 7.06
CA PRO A 36 21.26 10.81 7.84
C PRO A 36 19.86 11.33 7.46
N TYR A 37 19.78 12.35 6.60
CA TYR A 37 18.54 12.98 6.16
C TYR A 37 18.33 12.80 4.66
N LEU A 38 17.07 12.69 4.28
CA LEU A 38 16.63 12.71 2.89
C LEU A 38 16.92 14.08 2.26
N PRO A 39 17.14 14.12 0.93
CA PRO A 39 17.16 15.38 0.21
C PRO A 39 15.86 16.18 0.43
N ASP A 40 15.97 17.49 0.52
CA ASP A 40 14.80 18.38 0.62
C ASP A 40 13.93 18.28 -0.65
N GLY A 41 12.61 18.16 -0.48
CA GLY A 41 11.67 18.10 -1.59
C GLY A 41 11.58 16.74 -2.31
N LEU A 42 12.21 15.67 -1.79
CA LEU A 42 11.96 14.32 -2.26
C LEU A 42 10.51 13.91 -1.96
N LYS A 43 9.84 13.32 -2.94
CA LYS A 43 8.43 12.93 -2.86
C LYS A 43 8.28 11.42 -2.95
N LEU A 44 7.44 10.88 -2.09
CA LEU A 44 6.94 9.50 -2.14
C LEU A 44 5.46 9.52 -2.53
N SER A 45 5.04 8.66 -3.43
CA SER A 45 3.64 8.49 -3.84
C SER A 45 3.32 7.02 -4.11
N ILE A 46 2.06 6.63 -3.87
CA ILE A 46 1.56 5.28 -4.14
C ILE A 46 0.34 5.41 -5.04
N PHE A 47 0.29 4.58 -6.10
CA PHE A 47 -0.79 4.53 -7.06
C PHE A 47 -1.43 3.15 -7.10
N ASP A 48 -2.72 3.09 -7.43
CA ASP A 48 -3.42 1.85 -7.80
C ASP A 48 -3.06 1.39 -9.21
N GLU A 49 -3.63 0.26 -9.63
CA GLU A 49 -3.44 -0.33 -10.96
C GLU A 49 -3.84 0.63 -12.11
N GLN A 50 -4.79 1.55 -11.86
CA GLN A 50 -5.24 2.53 -12.85
C GLN A 50 -4.34 3.78 -12.89
N GLY A 51 -3.31 3.83 -12.04
CA GLY A 51 -2.41 4.98 -11.93
C GLY A 51 -3.00 6.14 -11.12
N SER A 52 -4.06 5.91 -10.34
CA SER A 52 -4.63 6.93 -9.46
C SER A 52 -3.89 6.97 -8.14
N ALA A 53 -3.54 8.16 -7.67
CA ALA A 53 -2.84 8.32 -6.40
C ALA A 53 -3.76 7.95 -5.23
N LEU A 54 -3.31 7.02 -4.37
CA LEU A 54 -4.06 6.59 -3.19
C LEU A 54 -4.03 7.64 -2.07
N PHE A 55 -2.94 8.41 -2.02
CA PHE A 55 -2.70 9.42 -0.99
C PHE A 55 -2.09 10.68 -1.60
N PRO A 56 -2.21 11.84 -0.92
CA PRO A 56 -1.36 12.99 -1.23
C PRO A 56 0.13 12.62 -1.10
N PRO A 57 1.01 13.12 -1.97
CA PRO A 57 2.44 12.83 -1.89
C PRO A 57 3.04 13.25 -0.54
N ALA A 58 3.79 12.35 0.09
CA ALA A 58 4.63 12.72 1.22
C ALA A 58 5.88 13.43 0.69
N THR A 59 6.20 14.61 1.20
CA THR A 59 7.37 15.39 0.77
C THR A 59 8.34 15.55 1.94
N SER A 60 9.60 15.20 1.73
CA SER A 60 10.64 15.35 2.76
C SER A 60 11.08 16.80 2.90
N ARG A 61 11.49 17.12 4.12
CA ARG A 61 12.27 18.29 4.48
C ARG A 61 13.72 17.88 4.71
N ALA A 62 14.65 18.83 4.67
CA ALA A 62 16.08 18.61 4.95
C ALA A 62 16.43 18.01 6.34
N ILE A 63 15.44 17.79 7.23
CA ILE A 63 15.60 17.16 8.55
C ILE A 63 14.92 15.80 8.66
N ASP A 64 14.19 15.36 7.63
CA ASP A 64 13.45 14.11 7.67
C ASP A 64 14.40 12.96 7.32
N ASN A 65 14.50 11.97 8.20
CA ASN A 65 15.38 10.81 8.04
C ASN A 65 14.70 9.64 7.31
N TYR A 66 13.38 9.70 7.10
CA TYR A 66 12.64 8.78 6.23
C TYR A 66 11.29 9.38 5.81
N LEU A 67 10.71 8.83 4.74
CA LEU A 67 9.28 8.97 4.42
C LEU A 67 8.61 7.61 4.52
N GLN A 68 7.32 7.58 4.88
CA GLN A 68 6.57 6.34 5.02
C GLN A 68 5.13 6.47 4.56
N PHE A 69 4.62 5.40 3.93
CA PHE A 69 3.20 5.11 3.85
C PHE A 69 2.87 3.75 4.44
N GLN A 70 1.64 3.63 4.93
CA GLN A 70 1.03 2.37 5.31
C GLN A 70 -0.24 2.19 4.49
N LEU A 71 -0.38 1.01 3.89
CA LEU A 71 -1.56 0.61 3.15
C LEU A 71 -1.91 -0.83 3.48
N ALA A 72 -3.13 -1.20 3.14
CA ALA A 72 -3.54 -2.60 3.11
C ALA A 72 -3.94 -2.96 1.68
N GLY A 73 -3.69 -4.20 1.29
CA GLY A 73 -4.12 -4.70 -0.01
C GLY A 73 -4.54 -6.16 0.07
N GLN A 74 -5.35 -6.57 -0.90
CA GLN A 74 -5.74 -7.96 -1.10
C GLN A 74 -4.74 -8.68 -2.00
N PRO A 75 -4.58 -10.02 -1.86
CA PRO A 75 -3.84 -10.79 -2.83
C PRO A 75 -4.25 -10.45 -4.26
N GLU A 76 -3.27 -10.35 -5.16
CA GLU A 76 -3.43 -9.98 -6.58
C GLU A 76 -3.69 -8.49 -6.85
N GLU A 77 -3.91 -7.65 -5.82
CA GLU A 77 -3.96 -6.20 -6.03
C GLU A 77 -2.59 -5.66 -6.45
N ARG A 78 -2.60 -4.78 -7.46
CA ARG A 78 -1.41 -4.16 -8.03
C ARG A 78 -1.30 -2.71 -7.58
N PHE A 79 -0.10 -2.34 -7.22
CA PHE A 79 0.25 -0.98 -6.83
C PHE A 79 1.53 -0.55 -7.53
N SER A 80 1.74 0.76 -7.63
CA SER A 80 3.06 1.31 -7.93
C SER A 80 3.52 2.30 -6.86
N VAL A 81 4.80 2.27 -6.55
CA VAL A 81 5.47 3.26 -5.71
C VAL A 81 6.30 4.16 -6.61
N ARG A 82 6.13 5.47 -6.49
CA ARG A 82 6.98 6.45 -7.17
C ARG A 82 7.77 7.28 -6.16
N ILE A 83 9.06 7.38 -6.40
CA ILE A 83 9.98 8.29 -5.71
C ILE A 83 10.41 9.35 -6.73
N SER A 84 10.31 10.64 -6.38
CA SER A 84 10.69 11.72 -7.29
C SER A 84 11.38 12.88 -6.58
N ILE A 85 12.26 13.57 -7.29
CA ILE A 85 12.91 14.80 -6.85
C ILE A 85 13.22 15.67 -8.07
N ALA A 86 12.76 16.93 -8.05
CA ALA A 86 12.78 17.80 -9.22
C ALA A 86 12.20 17.10 -10.47
N GLU A 87 13.01 16.90 -11.51
CA GLU A 87 12.63 16.24 -12.78
C GLU A 87 12.93 14.74 -12.80
N ALA A 88 13.62 14.21 -11.78
CA ALA A 88 13.96 12.80 -11.71
C ALA A 88 12.84 12.02 -11.01
N ALA A 89 12.46 10.87 -11.59
CA ALA A 89 11.51 9.95 -11.00
C ALA A 89 11.95 8.50 -11.21
N PHE A 90 11.67 7.68 -10.19
CA PHE A 90 11.77 6.23 -10.23
C PHE A 90 10.42 5.66 -9.82
N GLU A 91 9.94 4.64 -10.53
CA GLU A 91 8.69 3.97 -10.24
C GLU A 91 8.87 2.46 -10.28
N GLU A 92 8.33 1.78 -9.28
CA GLU A 92 8.35 0.32 -9.16
C GLU A 92 6.93 -0.20 -8.93
N GLN A 93 6.56 -1.22 -9.70
CA GLN A 93 5.27 -1.90 -9.58
C GLN A 93 5.43 -3.16 -8.73
N PHE A 94 4.44 -3.42 -7.88
CA PHE A 94 4.39 -4.64 -7.07
C PHE A 94 2.96 -5.15 -6.96
N VAL A 95 2.84 -6.44 -6.64
CA VAL A 95 1.58 -7.14 -6.40
C VAL A 95 1.61 -7.66 -4.97
N ILE A 96 0.47 -7.57 -4.29
CA ILE A 96 0.28 -8.14 -2.96
C ILE A 96 0.08 -9.65 -3.02
#